data_AF-A0A3B9IAN1-F1
#
_entry.id   AF-A0A3B9IAN1-F1
#
_cell.length_a   1.000
_cell.length_b   1.000
_cell.length_c   1.000
_cell.angle_alpha   90.00
_cell.angle_beta   90.00
_cell.angle_gamma   90.00
#
_symmetry.space_group_name_H-M   'P 1'
#
loop_
_entity.id
_entity.type
_entity.pdbx_description
1 polymer ?
#
loop_
_entity_poly.entity_id
_entity_poly.type
_entity_poly.pdbx_seq_one_letter_code
_entity_poly.pdbx_strand_id
1 'polypeptide(L)'
;MEFKVEIEKMENSIVQLQTLHKNLLRVEQKLDTQVRTMLRNPTASGLLLVKSVIDERKRVEEYADKIRQMHDAMENIASAYRLTDQTNLREFLNKEKEIYESGQMYCVDRLHASDEEKRKYIEYYERLHPEEAERFRNFLRSGDPNNLTEEEIQTIKYLVYTSPAPFGMIYLRNIGKFDIGSTNTDGAYYSPGSRTVNYDSDSFENDPRGPYTTFFHETGHGIDDRADLTNEGGADTENFTVYSDKLNKKITLREAIEYDVYYNKDNPHSMTSIAERIKSEGGSGKNGNTDNVIRALKNGSPDGLSKEDRKLYNAVKNDFNKNVPNTEAYEAVSDVYGGMSGNELRNGYGHDKDYWNDPNSAGSE
;
A
#
# COMPACT_ATOMS: atom_id res chain seq x y z
N MET A 1 -2.95 -0.63 -18.29
CA MET A 1 -1.80 -1.53 -17.98
C MET A 1 -0.53 -1.14 -18.74
N GLU A 2 -0.62 -0.72 -20.01
CA GLU A 2 0.55 -0.25 -20.80
C GLU A 2 1.35 0.88 -20.12
N PHE A 3 0.69 1.88 -19.51
CA PHE A 3 1.38 3.05 -18.92
C PHE A 3 2.32 2.73 -17.74
N LYS A 4 1.93 1.81 -16.84
CA LYS A 4 2.77 1.44 -15.69
C LYS A 4 4.01 0.64 -16.12
N VAL A 5 3.82 -0.24 -17.10
CA VAL A 5 4.89 -1.01 -17.73
C VAL A 5 5.90 -0.08 -18.42
N GLU A 6 5.43 1.02 -19.03
CA GLU A 6 6.32 2.02 -19.63
C GLU A 6 7.09 2.86 -18.59
N ILE A 7 6.50 3.18 -17.42
CA ILE A 7 7.22 3.85 -16.33
C ILE A 7 8.31 2.96 -15.73
N GLU A 8 8.00 1.68 -15.45
CA GLU A 8 9.00 0.74 -14.91
C GLU A 8 10.14 0.50 -15.92
N LYS A 9 9.85 0.43 -17.22
CA LYS A 9 10.87 0.40 -18.28
C LYS A 9 11.70 1.69 -18.31
N MET A 10 11.09 2.86 -18.13
CA MET A 10 11.80 4.15 -18.05
C MET A 10 12.70 4.22 -16.81
N GLU A 11 12.24 3.78 -15.64
CA GLU A 11 13.03 3.76 -14.41
C GLU A 11 14.24 2.82 -14.52
N ASN A 12 14.04 1.63 -15.09
CA ASN A 12 15.14 0.72 -15.41
C ASN A 12 16.14 1.35 -16.40
N SER A 13 15.65 2.08 -17.40
CA SER A 13 16.50 2.79 -18.37
C SER A 13 17.27 3.95 -17.72
N ILE A 14 16.68 4.66 -16.75
CA ILE A 14 17.35 5.72 -15.96
C ILE A 14 18.53 5.13 -15.17
N VAL A 15 18.31 3.99 -14.49
CA VAL A 15 19.37 3.28 -13.74
C VAL A 15 20.50 2.83 -14.66
N GLN A 16 20.17 2.33 -15.85
CA GLN A 16 21.17 1.94 -16.86
C GLN A 16 21.97 3.15 -17.37
N LEU A 17 21.31 4.28 -17.66
CA LEU A 17 21.98 5.53 -18.08
C LEU A 17 22.90 6.08 -16.99
N GLN A 18 22.46 6.07 -15.74
CA GLN A 18 23.28 6.51 -14.59
C GLN A 18 24.53 5.63 -14.44
N THR A 19 24.37 4.32 -14.64
CA THR A 19 25.49 3.36 -14.61
C THR A 19 26.46 3.60 -15.77
N LEU A 20 25.95 3.83 -16.98
CA LEU A 20 26.76 4.13 -18.15
C LEU A 20 27.54 5.44 -17.98
N HIS A 21 26.91 6.49 -17.46
CA HIS A 21 27.57 7.77 -17.17
C HIS A 21 28.74 7.60 -16.19
N LYS A 22 28.52 6.87 -15.08
CA LYS A 22 29.59 6.56 -14.11
C LYS A 22 30.76 5.80 -14.76
N ASN A 23 30.49 4.90 -15.69
CA ASN A 23 31.53 4.17 -16.40
C ASN A 23 32.33 5.06 -17.36
N LEU A 24 31.69 6.00 -18.05
CA LEU A 24 32.37 6.97 -18.92
C LEU A 24 33.30 7.91 -18.14
N LEU A 25 32.85 8.41 -16.98
CA LEU A 25 33.70 9.22 -16.09
C LEU A 25 34.95 8.45 -15.63
N ARG A 26 34.83 7.13 -15.38
CA ARG A 26 36.00 6.29 -15.05
C ARG A 26 36.94 6.13 -16.24
N VAL A 27 36.43 6.04 -17.47
CA VAL A 27 37.26 5.98 -18.68
C VAL A 27 37.99 7.30 -18.88
N GLU A 28 37.31 8.43 -18.71
CA GLU A 28 37.91 9.77 -18.78
C GLU A 28 39.07 9.90 -17.78
N GLN A 29 38.86 9.53 -16.51
CA GLN A 29 39.91 9.55 -15.48
C GLN A 29 41.14 8.69 -15.85
N LYS A 30 40.92 7.54 -16.49
CA LYS A 30 42.01 6.68 -16.98
C LYS A 30 42.78 7.34 -18.13
N LEU A 31 42.07 7.94 -19.09
CA LEU A 31 42.70 8.69 -20.19
C LEU A 31 43.51 9.87 -19.65
N ASP A 32 42.99 10.60 -18.67
CA ASP A 32 43.68 11.72 -18.06
C ASP A 32 44.98 11.29 -17.35
N THR A 33 44.93 10.13 -16.67
CA THR A 33 46.12 9.50 -16.06
C THR A 33 47.15 9.08 -17.12
N GLN A 34 46.69 8.53 -18.24
CA GLN A 34 47.57 8.14 -19.35
C GLN A 34 48.24 9.36 -20.01
N VAL A 35 47.49 10.44 -20.27
CA VAL A 35 48.03 11.70 -20.81
C VAL A 35 49.11 12.26 -19.87
N ARG A 36 48.83 12.35 -18.56
CA ARG A 36 49.81 12.83 -17.58
C ARG A 36 51.07 11.97 -17.56
N THR A 37 50.94 10.65 -17.71
CA THR A 37 52.07 9.72 -17.73
C THR A 37 52.91 9.92 -19.00
N MET A 38 52.27 10.06 -20.16
CA MET A 38 52.96 10.28 -21.44
C MET A 38 53.68 11.64 -21.49
N LEU A 39 53.11 12.67 -20.86
CA LEU A 39 53.71 14.01 -20.80
C LEU A 39 54.96 14.10 -19.90
N ARG A 40 55.20 13.13 -19.01
CA ARG A 40 56.39 13.10 -18.15
C ARG A 40 57.69 12.80 -18.91
N ASN A 41 57.62 12.08 -20.03
CA ASN A 41 58.78 11.71 -20.86
C ASN A 41 58.42 11.82 -22.36
N PRO A 42 58.31 13.03 -22.91
CA PRO A 42 57.80 13.23 -24.27
C PRO A 42 58.80 12.77 -25.34
N THR A 43 58.33 11.92 -26.26
CA THR A 43 59.00 11.62 -27.53
C THR A 43 58.17 12.19 -28.68
N ALA A 44 58.76 12.39 -29.87
CA ALA A 44 58.02 12.88 -31.04
C ALA A 44 56.83 11.98 -31.41
N SER A 45 57.02 10.65 -31.38
CA SER A 45 55.94 9.66 -31.55
C SER A 45 54.95 9.68 -30.37
N GLY A 46 55.45 9.91 -29.15
CA GLY A 46 54.62 10.07 -27.95
C GLY A 46 53.70 11.29 -28.01
N LEU A 47 54.13 12.40 -28.62
CA LEU A 47 53.30 13.60 -28.79
C LEU A 47 52.13 13.38 -29.76
N LEU A 48 52.33 12.58 -30.83
CA LEU A 48 51.24 12.18 -31.73
C LEU A 48 50.22 11.29 -31.02
N LEU A 49 50.69 10.35 -30.19
CA LEU A 49 49.82 9.50 -29.38
C LEU A 49 49.05 10.32 -28.33
N VAL A 50 49.71 11.27 -27.66
CA VAL A 50 49.06 12.20 -26.71
C VAL A 50 47.94 12.99 -27.39
N LYS A 51 48.16 13.49 -28.61
CA LYS A 51 47.11 14.18 -29.37
C LYS A 51 45.90 13.28 -29.63
N SER A 52 46.12 12.04 -30.06
CA SER A 52 45.05 11.06 -30.28
C SER A 52 44.28 10.73 -28.99
N VAL A 53 44.97 10.63 -27.85
CA VAL A 53 44.35 10.35 -26.55
C VAL A 53 43.54 11.56 -26.06
N ILE A 54 44.03 12.79 -26.31
CA ILE A 54 43.29 14.03 -26.02
C ILE A 54 42.02 14.12 -26.88
N ASP A 55 42.09 13.79 -28.17
CA ASP A 55 40.94 13.82 -29.07
C ASP A 55 39.90 12.76 -28.65
N GLU A 56 40.33 11.57 -28.23
CA GLU A 56 39.42 10.54 -27.72
C GLU A 56 38.81 10.93 -26.37
N ARG A 57 39.58 11.58 -25.48
CA ARG A 57 39.04 12.14 -24.22
C ARG A 57 37.91 13.12 -24.49
N LYS A 58 38.08 14.05 -25.44
CA LYS A 58 37.03 15.01 -25.81
C LYS A 58 35.76 14.32 -26.29
N ARG A 59 35.88 13.23 -27.08
CA ARG A 59 34.72 12.44 -27.50
C ARG A 59 34.02 11.75 -26.33
N VAL A 60 34.77 11.19 -25.38
CA VAL A 60 34.22 10.57 -24.17
C VAL A 60 33.48 11.61 -23.32
N GLU A 61 34.04 12.81 -23.18
CA GLU A 61 33.41 13.95 -22.48
C GLU A 61 32.09 14.35 -23.16
N GLU A 62 32.09 14.51 -24.49
CA GLU A 62 30.88 14.79 -25.27
C GLU A 62 29.80 13.69 -25.12
N TYR A 63 30.18 12.41 -25.07
CA TYR A 63 29.24 11.32 -24.83
C TYR A 63 28.71 11.31 -23.41
N ALA A 64 29.55 11.58 -22.42
CA ALA A 64 29.13 11.68 -21.01
C ALA A 64 28.10 12.79 -20.82
N ASP A 65 28.30 13.93 -21.48
CA ASP A 65 27.36 15.05 -21.46
C ASP A 65 26.03 14.73 -22.16
N LYS A 66 26.06 14.03 -23.30
CA LYS A 66 24.83 13.58 -23.98
C LYS A 66 24.03 12.59 -23.13
N ILE A 67 24.71 11.64 -22.48
CA ILE A 67 24.06 10.67 -21.59
C ILE A 67 23.48 11.36 -20.36
N ARG A 68 24.16 12.36 -19.81
CA ARG A 68 23.62 13.19 -18.72
C ARG A 68 22.37 13.95 -19.17
N GLN A 69 22.40 14.58 -20.34
CA GLN A 69 21.21 15.26 -20.90
C GLN A 69 20.04 14.29 -21.14
N MET A 70 20.32 13.07 -21.61
CA MET A 70 19.31 12.02 -21.75
C MET A 70 18.75 11.57 -20.40
N HIS A 71 19.60 11.38 -19.40
CA HIS A 71 19.20 11.08 -18.03
C HIS A 71 18.29 12.18 -17.47
N ASP A 72 18.71 13.44 -17.56
CA ASP A 72 17.94 14.58 -17.06
C ASP A 72 16.61 14.72 -17.81
N ALA A 73 16.58 14.48 -19.12
CA ALA A 73 15.35 14.47 -19.92
C ALA A 73 14.42 13.33 -19.50
N MET A 74 14.95 12.13 -19.26
CA MET A 74 14.16 10.98 -18.81
C MET A 74 13.66 11.16 -17.38
N GLU A 75 14.45 11.75 -16.47
CA GLU A 75 13.99 12.12 -15.14
C GLU A 75 12.93 13.20 -15.19
N ASN A 76 13.06 14.20 -16.07
CA ASN A 76 12.05 15.22 -16.28
C ASN A 76 10.77 14.63 -16.86
N ILE A 77 10.86 13.69 -17.80
CA ILE A 77 9.71 12.98 -18.36
C ILE A 77 9.07 12.09 -17.30
N ALA A 78 9.83 11.28 -16.57
CA ALA A 78 9.32 10.44 -15.48
C ALA A 78 8.72 11.28 -14.36
N SER A 79 9.31 12.43 -14.04
CA SER A 79 8.78 13.37 -13.05
C SER A 79 7.55 14.09 -13.58
N ALA A 80 7.50 14.44 -14.86
CA ALA A 80 6.30 14.96 -15.51
C ALA A 80 5.20 13.91 -15.53
N TYR A 81 5.50 12.63 -15.79
CA TYR A 81 4.54 11.52 -15.69
C TYR A 81 4.08 11.33 -14.26
N ARG A 82 4.98 11.34 -13.26
CA ARG A 82 4.60 11.32 -11.84
C ARG A 82 3.73 12.52 -11.47
N LEU A 83 4.06 13.70 -12.00
CA LEU A 83 3.27 14.91 -11.88
C LEU A 83 1.96 14.81 -12.64
N THR A 84 1.86 14.10 -13.75
CA THR A 84 0.63 13.94 -14.55
C THR A 84 -0.24 12.85 -13.96
N ASP A 85 0.31 11.79 -13.37
CA ASP A 85 -0.43 10.87 -12.51
C ASP A 85 -0.87 11.59 -11.24
N GLN A 86 -0.02 12.40 -10.62
CA GLN A 86 -0.38 13.23 -9.49
C GLN A 86 -1.31 14.38 -9.86
N THR A 87 -1.33 14.87 -11.11
CA THR A 87 -2.17 15.96 -11.64
C THR A 87 -3.45 15.41 -12.24
N ASN A 88 -3.48 14.19 -12.74
CA ASN A 88 -4.71 13.45 -13.00
C ASN A 88 -5.34 13.06 -11.65
N LEU A 89 -4.53 12.66 -10.67
CA LEU A 89 -4.96 12.52 -9.27
C LEU A 89 -5.31 13.87 -8.66
N ARG A 90 -4.65 14.99 -9.02
CA ARG A 90 -4.96 16.35 -8.52
C ARG A 90 -6.11 17.00 -9.26
N GLU A 91 -6.40 16.68 -10.52
CA GLU A 91 -7.57 17.12 -11.28
C GLU A 91 -8.78 16.26 -10.91
N PHE A 92 -8.55 14.98 -10.60
CA PHE A 92 -9.49 14.11 -9.88
C PHE A 92 -9.78 14.67 -8.48
N LEU A 93 -8.75 15.02 -7.70
CA LEU A 93 -8.88 15.64 -6.38
C LEU A 93 -9.31 17.12 -6.42
N ASN A 94 -9.10 17.87 -7.51
CA ASN A 94 -9.50 19.28 -7.65
C ASN A 94 -10.92 19.41 -8.20
N LYS A 95 -11.41 18.45 -9.00
CA LYS A 95 -12.86 18.26 -9.19
C LYS A 95 -13.53 17.80 -7.89
N GLU A 96 -12.85 17.01 -7.06
CA GLU A 96 -13.29 16.79 -5.67
C GLU A 96 -13.12 18.05 -4.81
N LYS A 97 -12.18 18.97 -5.07
CA LYS A 97 -11.95 20.17 -4.25
C LYS A 97 -13.07 21.20 -4.35
N GLU A 98 -13.65 21.38 -5.53
CA GLU A 98 -14.89 22.16 -5.69
C GLU A 98 -16.08 21.52 -4.93
N ILE A 99 -16.05 20.20 -4.68
CA ILE A 99 -17.04 19.47 -3.87
C ILE A 99 -16.67 19.52 -2.37
N TYR A 100 -15.38 19.44 -2.04
CA TYR A 100 -14.80 19.44 -0.69
C TYR A 100 -14.95 20.79 0.02
N GLU A 101 -14.87 21.90 -0.72
CA GLU A 101 -15.06 23.25 -0.18
C GLU A 101 -16.54 23.59 0.12
N SER A 102 -17.48 22.71 -0.26
CA SER A 102 -18.90 22.80 0.11
C SER A 102 -19.27 22.14 1.45
N GLY A 103 -18.34 21.40 2.07
CA GLY A 103 -18.42 21.07 3.50
C GLY A 103 -19.44 20.01 3.92
N GLN A 104 -19.91 19.13 3.03
CA GLN A 104 -20.64 17.91 3.39
C GLN A 104 -20.18 16.73 2.54
N MET A 105 -20.16 15.53 3.14
CA MET A 105 -19.88 14.19 2.57
C MET A 105 -18.53 13.56 2.94
N TYR A 106 -18.39 13.15 4.19
CA TYR A 106 -17.49 12.04 4.55
C TYR A 106 -18.29 10.75 4.69
N CYS A 107 -17.92 9.73 3.90
CA CYS A 107 -18.20 8.28 3.99
C CYS A 107 -19.66 7.78 4.08
N VAL A 108 -20.60 8.56 4.61
CA VAL A 108 -22.01 8.17 4.79
C VAL A 108 -22.85 8.44 3.53
N ASP A 109 -22.46 9.42 2.72
CA ASP A 109 -23.28 9.90 1.60
C ASP A 109 -22.92 9.27 0.23
N ARG A 110 -21.87 8.43 0.16
CA ARG A 110 -21.54 7.68 -1.08
C ARG A 110 -22.54 6.56 -1.36
N LEU A 111 -23.14 5.98 -0.32
CA LEU A 111 -24.23 5.01 -0.45
C LEU A 111 -25.54 5.67 -0.88
N HIS A 112 -25.69 6.97 -0.65
CA HIS A 112 -26.90 7.75 -0.97
C HIS A 112 -26.85 8.47 -2.32
N ALA A 113 -25.75 8.32 -3.08
CA ALA A 113 -25.72 8.74 -4.48
C ALA A 113 -26.88 8.10 -5.24
N SER A 114 -27.57 8.89 -6.07
CA SER A 114 -28.67 8.37 -6.87
C SER A 114 -28.17 7.32 -7.88
N ASP A 115 -29.04 6.38 -8.27
CA ASP A 115 -28.68 5.35 -9.25
C ASP A 115 -28.21 5.94 -10.59
N GLU A 116 -28.71 7.14 -10.93
CA GLU A 116 -28.27 7.88 -12.11
C GLU A 116 -26.82 8.37 -11.97
N GLU A 117 -26.44 8.90 -10.81
CA GLU A 117 -25.07 9.34 -10.53
C GLU A 117 -24.10 8.16 -10.51
N LYS A 118 -24.48 7.06 -9.82
CA LYS A 118 -23.70 5.81 -9.80
C LYS A 118 -23.43 5.34 -11.23
N ARG A 119 -24.48 5.30 -12.07
CA ARG A 119 -24.38 4.87 -13.47
C ARG A 119 -23.45 5.75 -14.29
N LYS A 120 -23.60 7.08 -14.22
CA LYS A 120 -22.75 8.03 -14.96
C LYS A 120 -21.27 7.86 -14.61
N TYR A 121 -20.96 7.68 -13.32
CA TYR A 121 -19.58 7.49 -12.88
C TYR A 121 -19.00 6.17 -13.37
N ILE A 122 -19.76 5.07 -13.22
CA ILE A 122 -19.37 3.74 -13.69
C ILE A 122 -19.13 3.76 -15.20
N GLU A 123 -20.07 4.28 -15.98
CA GLU A 123 -19.93 4.38 -17.45
C GLU A 123 -18.68 5.18 -17.86
N TYR A 124 -18.41 6.28 -17.16
CA TYR A 124 -17.22 7.08 -17.39
C TYR A 124 -15.94 6.30 -17.09
N TYR A 125 -15.88 5.61 -15.96
CA TYR A 125 -14.73 4.80 -15.55
C TYR A 125 -14.51 3.63 -16.50
N GLU A 126 -15.53 2.81 -16.76
CA GLU A 126 -15.42 1.62 -17.62
C GLU A 126 -15.05 1.96 -19.06
N ARG A 127 -15.44 3.14 -19.57
CA ARG A 127 -15.02 3.64 -20.89
C ARG A 127 -13.52 3.95 -20.96
N LEU A 128 -12.93 4.42 -19.87
CA LEU A 128 -11.49 4.73 -19.79
C LEU A 128 -10.66 3.49 -19.44
N HIS A 129 -11.27 2.53 -18.76
CA HIS A 129 -10.60 1.35 -18.18
C HIS A 129 -11.28 0.02 -18.61
N PRO A 130 -11.44 -0.26 -19.92
CA PRO A 130 -12.28 -1.36 -20.40
C PRO A 130 -11.80 -2.74 -19.93
N GLU A 131 -10.49 -3.00 -19.89
CA GLU A 131 -9.94 -4.28 -19.43
C GLU A 131 -10.14 -4.51 -17.93
N GLU A 132 -9.96 -3.47 -17.11
CA GLU A 132 -10.20 -3.52 -15.66
C GLU A 132 -11.68 -3.73 -15.37
N ALA A 133 -12.55 -3.03 -16.09
CA ALA A 133 -13.99 -3.16 -16.02
C ALA A 133 -14.48 -4.57 -16.40
N GLU A 134 -13.90 -5.18 -17.44
CA GLU A 134 -14.21 -6.54 -17.85
C GLU A 134 -13.79 -7.57 -16.80
N ARG A 135 -12.56 -7.47 -16.26
CA ARG A 135 -12.12 -8.34 -15.17
C ARG A 135 -13.02 -8.23 -13.95
N PHE A 136 -13.37 -7.00 -13.56
CA PHE A 136 -14.23 -6.79 -12.40
C PHE A 136 -15.64 -7.32 -12.61
N ARG A 137 -16.19 -7.14 -13.81
CA ARG A 137 -17.49 -7.72 -14.20
C ARG A 137 -17.46 -9.25 -14.14
N ASN A 138 -16.39 -9.88 -14.62
CA ASN A 138 -16.26 -11.33 -14.59
C ASN A 138 -16.17 -11.84 -13.15
N PHE A 139 -15.41 -11.16 -12.29
CA PHE A 139 -15.33 -11.46 -10.85
C PHE A 139 -16.72 -11.35 -10.18
N LEU A 140 -17.42 -10.23 -10.35
CA LEU A 140 -18.75 -10.02 -9.74
C LEU A 140 -19.84 -10.96 -10.26
N ARG A 141 -19.59 -11.64 -11.39
CA ARG A 141 -20.49 -12.66 -11.97
C ARG A 141 -19.95 -14.09 -11.85
N SER A 142 -18.86 -14.29 -11.11
CA SER A 142 -18.33 -15.62 -10.82
C SER A 142 -19.16 -16.31 -9.72
N GLY A 143 -19.05 -17.64 -9.63
CA GLY A 143 -19.80 -18.48 -8.68
C GLY A 143 -21.19 -18.89 -9.17
N ASP A 144 -22.13 -19.09 -8.24
CA ASP A 144 -23.49 -19.50 -8.55
C ASP A 144 -24.28 -18.47 -9.42
N PRO A 145 -25.24 -18.94 -10.24
CA PRO A 145 -26.12 -18.04 -10.98
C PRO A 145 -26.97 -17.20 -10.01
N ASN A 146 -26.93 -15.88 -10.13
CA ASN A 146 -27.63 -14.87 -9.30
C ASN A 146 -26.94 -14.49 -7.97
N ASN A 147 -25.63 -14.67 -7.85
CA ASN A 147 -24.84 -14.28 -6.67
C ASN A 147 -24.99 -12.84 -6.19
N LEU A 148 -25.14 -11.91 -7.12
CA LEU A 148 -25.35 -10.49 -6.86
C LEU A 148 -26.40 -9.97 -7.85
N THR A 149 -27.33 -9.18 -7.37
CA THR A 149 -28.26 -8.40 -8.19
C THR A 149 -27.53 -7.31 -8.98
N GLU A 150 -28.14 -6.81 -10.04
CA GLU A 150 -27.55 -5.70 -10.82
C GLU A 150 -27.38 -4.42 -9.98
N GLU A 151 -28.23 -4.21 -8.98
CA GLU A 151 -28.15 -3.07 -8.05
C GLU A 151 -26.95 -3.21 -7.11
N GLU A 152 -26.69 -4.41 -6.59
CA GLU A 152 -25.51 -4.70 -5.79
C GLU A 152 -24.23 -4.58 -6.61
N ILE A 153 -24.20 -5.14 -7.82
CA ILE A 153 -23.08 -4.99 -8.76
C ILE A 153 -22.81 -3.50 -9.04
N GLN A 154 -23.86 -2.71 -9.27
CA GLN A 154 -23.72 -1.27 -9.49
C GLN A 154 -23.14 -0.57 -8.26
N THR A 155 -23.64 -0.89 -7.06
CA THR A 155 -23.19 -0.26 -5.83
C THR A 155 -21.75 -0.64 -5.49
N ILE A 156 -21.39 -1.92 -5.57
CA ILE A 156 -20.02 -2.41 -5.37
C ILE A 156 -19.05 -1.74 -6.36
N LYS A 157 -19.40 -1.67 -7.65
CA LYS A 157 -18.59 -0.97 -8.65
C LYS A 157 -18.38 0.49 -8.31
N TYR A 158 -19.46 1.18 -7.93
CA TYR A 158 -19.38 2.59 -7.55
C TYR A 158 -18.46 2.79 -6.35
N LEU A 159 -18.59 1.96 -5.31
CA LEU A 159 -17.74 2.02 -4.12
C LEU A 159 -16.25 1.82 -4.48
N VAL A 160 -15.93 0.81 -5.28
CA VAL A 160 -14.53 0.54 -5.69
C VAL A 160 -13.98 1.64 -6.58
N TYR A 161 -14.71 2.07 -7.61
CA TYR A 161 -14.22 3.07 -8.57
C TYR A 161 -14.08 4.46 -7.96
N THR A 162 -14.88 4.79 -6.93
CA THR A 162 -14.78 6.07 -6.21
C THR A 162 -13.86 5.99 -4.99
N SER A 163 -13.38 4.80 -4.60
CA SER A 163 -12.55 4.64 -3.41
C SER A 163 -11.26 5.47 -3.53
N PRO A 164 -10.84 6.16 -2.45
CA PRO A 164 -9.60 6.92 -2.49
C PRO A 164 -8.41 6.00 -2.73
N ALA A 165 -7.41 6.51 -3.45
CA ALA A 165 -6.15 5.81 -3.59
C ALA A 165 -5.49 5.65 -2.20
N PRO A 166 -4.86 4.50 -1.91
CA PRO A 166 -4.59 3.40 -2.86
C PRO A 166 -5.65 2.28 -2.88
N PHE A 167 -6.67 2.34 -2.04
CA PHE A 167 -7.53 1.19 -1.73
C PHE A 167 -8.23 0.60 -2.95
N GLY A 168 -8.92 1.43 -3.74
CA GLY A 168 -9.59 0.97 -4.97
C GLY A 168 -8.62 0.40 -6.00
N MET A 169 -7.39 0.94 -6.07
CA MET A 169 -6.37 0.45 -7.00
C MET A 169 -5.80 -0.90 -6.59
N ILE A 170 -5.55 -1.11 -5.29
CA ILE A 170 -5.09 -2.40 -4.75
C ILE A 170 -6.15 -3.46 -5.02
N TYR A 171 -7.42 -3.11 -4.76
CA TYR A 171 -8.55 -3.98 -5.05
C TYR A 171 -8.60 -4.39 -6.53
N LEU A 172 -8.64 -3.41 -7.44
CA LEU A 172 -8.77 -3.65 -8.88
C LEU A 172 -7.57 -4.38 -9.52
N ARG A 173 -6.40 -4.36 -8.88
CA ARG A 173 -5.22 -5.13 -9.31
C ARG A 173 -5.30 -6.60 -8.94
N ASN A 174 -6.04 -6.92 -7.88
CA ASN A 174 -6.08 -8.27 -7.32
C ASN A 174 -7.37 -9.03 -7.65
N ILE A 175 -8.44 -8.33 -8.05
CA ILE A 175 -9.62 -9.00 -8.62
C ILE A 175 -9.26 -9.91 -9.81
N GLY A 176 -9.87 -11.09 -9.84
CA GLY A 176 -9.58 -12.14 -10.81
C GLY A 176 -8.42 -13.06 -10.42
N LYS A 177 -7.79 -12.86 -9.25
CA LYS A 177 -6.88 -13.85 -8.65
C LYS A 177 -7.60 -14.86 -7.75
N PHE A 178 -8.84 -14.56 -7.40
CA PHE A 178 -9.80 -15.34 -6.63
C PHE A 178 -11.20 -15.03 -7.17
N ASP A 179 -12.17 -15.88 -6.85
CA ASP A 179 -13.54 -15.81 -7.37
C ASP A 179 -14.57 -15.68 -6.24
N ILE A 180 -15.83 -15.47 -6.58
CA ILE A 180 -16.97 -15.66 -5.68
C ILE A 180 -17.37 -17.14 -5.76
N GLY A 181 -17.55 -17.77 -4.60
CA GLY A 181 -17.92 -19.18 -4.48
C GLY A 181 -19.42 -19.36 -4.27
N SER A 182 -19.76 -20.03 -3.16
CA SER A 182 -21.12 -20.26 -2.71
C SER A 182 -21.70 -19.00 -2.07
N THR A 183 -22.91 -18.61 -2.48
CA THR A 183 -23.65 -17.47 -1.90
C THR A 183 -24.82 -17.89 -1.01
N ASN A 184 -24.78 -19.14 -0.54
CA ASN A 184 -25.75 -19.72 0.39
C ASN A 184 -25.01 -20.45 1.52
N THR A 185 -24.25 -19.69 2.30
CA THR A 185 -23.47 -20.21 3.43
C THR A 185 -23.94 -19.65 4.76
N ASP A 186 -23.63 -20.34 5.86
CA ASP A 186 -23.86 -19.80 7.20
C ASP A 186 -22.79 -18.73 7.52
N GLY A 187 -23.06 -17.50 7.08
CA GLY A 187 -22.15 -16.35 7.21
C GLY A 187 -21.18 -16.19 6.04
N ALA A 188 -20.32 -15.18 6.13
CA ALA A 188 -19.33 -14.85 5.11
C ALA A 188 -17.92 -15.29 5.52
N TYR A 189 -17.15 -15.77 4.56
CA TYR A 189 -15.76 -16.16 4.74
C TYR A 189 -15.01 -16.26 3.39
N TYR A 190 -13.73 -15.94 3.39
CA TYR A 190 -12.79 -16.36 2.36
C TYR A 190 -12.28 -17.77 2.62
N SER A 191 -12.21 -18.59 1.57
CA SER A 191 -11.60 -19.92 1.62
C SER A 191 -10.29 -19.94 0.82
N PRO A 192 -9.12 -20.02 1.48
CA PRO A 192 -7.82 -20.15 0.79
C PRO A 192 -7.74 -21.39 -0.11
N GLY A 193 -8.32 -22.50 0.32
CA GLY A 193 -8.27 -23.79 -0.38
C GLY A 193 -8.99 -23.77 -1.74
N SER A 194 -10.17 -23.14 -1.81
CA SER A 194 -10.92 -22.97 -3.07
C SER A 194 -10.67 -21.64 -3.75
N ARG A 195 -10.01 -20.68 -3.09
CA ARG A 195 -9.76 -19.30 -3.55
C ARG A 195 -11.05 -18.57 -3.86
N THR A 196 -12.02 -18.71 -2.96
CA THR A 196 -13.34 -18.14 -3.15
C THR A 196 -13.78 -17.35 -1.94
N VAL A 197 -14.42 -16.21 -2.21
CA VAL A 197 -15.22 -15.48 -1.22
C VAL A 197 -16.62 -16.09 -1.19
N ASN A 198 -17.06 -16.54 -0.03
CA ASN A 198 -18.38 -17.14 0.19
C ASN A 198 -19.17 -16.28 1.18
N TYR A 199 -20.49 -16.22 1.05
CA TYR A 199 -21.35 -15.42 1.90
C TYR A 199 -22.81 -15.87 1.83
N ASP A 200 -23.65 -15.40 2.75
CA ASP A 200 -25.10 -15.39 2.57
C ASP A 200 -25.50 -14.08 1.87
N SER A 201 -26.39 -14.13 0.87
CA SER A 201 -26.88 -12.94 0.18
C SER A 201 -27.50 -11.90 1.13
N ASP A 202 -28.04 -12.34 2.26
CA ASP A 202 -28.63 -11.44 3.27
C ASP A 202 -27.56 -10.77 4.18
N SER A 203 -26.28 -11.11 4.03
CA SER A 203 -25.20 -10.66 4.92
C SER A 203 -24.76 -9.21 4.70
N PHE A 204 -25.16 -8.56 3.62
CA PHE A 204 -24.53 -7.30 3.21
C PHE A 204 -25.27 -6.04 3.59
N GLU A 205 -26.59 -5.99 3.45
CA GLU A 205 -27.35 -4.74 3.61
C GLU A 205 -27.49 -4.32 5.09
N ASN A 206 -27.54 -5.29 6.00
CA ASN A 206 -27.82 -5.07 7.43
C ASN A 206 -26.56 -5.00 8.31
N ASP A 207 -25.38 -4.86 7.71
CA ASP A 207 -24.13 -4.77 8.45
C ASP A 207 -24.06 -3.44 9.26
N PRO A 208 -23.87 -3.47 10.58
CA PRO A 208 -23.81 -2.27 11.43
C PRO A 208 -22.65 -1.32 11.08
N ARG A 209 -21.66 -1.76 10.31
CA ARG A 209 -20.51 -0.98 9.82
C ARG A 209 -20.83 -0.25 8.52
N GLY A 210 -21.87 -0.70 7.82
CA GLY A 210 -22.32 -0.16 6.55
C GLY A 210 -22.45 -1.26 5.48
N PRO A 211 -23.40 -1.11 4.54
CA PRO A 211 -23.61 -2.04 3.44
C PRO A 211 -22.32 -2.50 2.76
N TYR A 212 -22.26 -3.81 2.45
CA TYR A 212 -21.13 -4.47 1.76
C TYR A 212 -19.81 -4.49 2.53
N THR A 213 -19.76 -4.09 3.80
CA THR A 213 -18.51 -4.12 4.58
C THR A 213 -18.00 -5.55 4.71
N THR A 214 -18.86 -6.51 5.05
CA THR A 214 -18.54 -7.94 5.03
C THR A 214 -18.01 -8.41 3.67
N PHE A 215 -18.63 -8.02 2.56
CA PHE A 215 -18.14 -8.38 1.22
C PHE A 215 -16.70 -7.91 1.01
N PHE A 216 -16.42 -6.63 1.30
CA PHE A 216 -15.08 -6.07 1.14
C PHE A 216 -14.07 -6.68 2.12
N HIS A 217 -14.49 -7.00 3.34
CA HIS A 217 -13.67 -7.68 4.33
C HIS A 217 -13.19 -9.04 3.81
N GLU A 218 -14.10 -9.89 3.35
CA GLU A 218 -13.73 -11.21 2.83
C GLU A 218 -12.91 -11.16 1.55
N THR A 219 -13.21 -10.22 0.67
CA THR A 219 -12.34 -9.99 -0.49
C THR A 219 -10.96 -9.48 -0.09
N GLY A 220 -10.82 -8.82 1.06
CA GLY A 220 -9.53 -8.43 1.64
C GLY A 220 -8.67 -9.65 1.96
N HIS A 221 -9.23 -10.65 2.64
CA HIS A 221 -8.54 -11.93 2.86
C HIS A 221 -8.13 -12.61 1.55
N GLY A 222 -8.97 -12.50 0.51
CA GLY A 222 -8.64 -12.99 -0.83
C GLY A 222 -7.56 -12.17 -1.53
N ILE A 223 -7.36 -10.89 -1.20
CA ILE A 223 -6.23 -10.11 -1.69
C ILE A 223 -4.96 -10.55 -0.97
N ASP A 224 -5.03 -10.70 0.35
CA ASP A 224 -3.89 -11.10 1.19
C ASP A 224 -3.34 -12.46 0.74
N ASP A 225 -4.15 -13.53 0.70
CA ASP A 225 -3.77 -14.88 0.24
C ASP A 225 -3.18 -14.94 -1.19
N ARG A 226 -3.43 -13.91 -2.01
CA ARG A 226 -3.08 -13.89 -3.43
C ARG A 226 -2.05 -12.80 -3.78
N ALA A 227 -1.59 -12.03 -2.80
CA ALA A 227 -0.60 -10.99 -3.02
C ALA A 227 0.79 -11.59 -3.32
N ASP A 228 1.10 -12.76 -2.75
CA ASP A 228 2.41 -13.42 -2.86
C ASP A 228 2.66 -14.20 -4.16
N LEU A 229 1.62 -14.65 -4.86
CA LEU A 229 1.79 -15.59 -5.98
C LEU A 229 2.32 -14.96 -7.28
N THR A 230 2.53 -13.64 -7.31
CA THR A 230 3.06 -12.94 -8.48
C THR A 230 4.29 -12.07 -8.21
N ASN A 231 4.68 -11.86 -6.94
CA ASN A 231 5.77 -10.95 -6.61
C ASN A 231 6.99 -11.72 -6.12
N GLU A 232 8.11 -11.65 -6.86
CA GLU A 232 9.45 -11.98 -6.35
C GLU A 232 9.90 -11.09 -5.16
N GLY A 233 8.99 -10.27 -4.61
CA GLY A 233 9.23 -9.27 -3.56
C GLY A 233 8.35 -9.41 -2.30
N GLY A 234 7.36 -10.30 -2.22
CA GLY A 234 6.47 -10.49 -1.06
C GLY A 234 5.08 -9.84 -1.15
N ALA A 235 4.35 -9.80 -0.02
CA ALA A 235 2.95 -9.39 0.03
C ALA A 235 2.73 -7.92 -0.39
N ASP A 236 1.52 -7.59 -0.85
CA ASP A 236 1.17 -6.24 -1.33
C ASP A 236 1.27 -5.23 -0.18
N THR A 237 0.99 -5.65 1.06
CA THR A 237 1.17 -4.84 2.28
C THR A 237 2.64 -4.45 2.49
N GLU A 238 3.59 -5.27 2.06
CA GLU A 238 5.02 -5.05 2.22
C GLU A 238 5.67 -4.31 1.03
N ASN A 239 5.08 -4.42 -0.17
CA ASN A 239 5.67 -3.85 -1.39
C ASN A 239 4.97 -2.61 -1.92
N PHE A 240 3.67 -2.48 -1.65
CA PHE A 240 2.93 -1.31 -2.11
C PHE A 240 3.35 -0.10 -1.29
N THR A 241 3.98 0.86 -1.96
CA THR A 241 4.59 2.02 -1.30
C THR A 241 3.96 3.33 -1.74
N VAL A 242 3.59 4.16 -0.77
CA VAL A 242 3.05 5.53 -0.96
C VAL A 242 3.90 6.53 -0.20
N TYR A 243 3.89 7.79 -0.63
CA TYR A 243 4.52 8.85 0.15
C TYR A 243 3.59 9.23 1.30
N SER A 244 4.10 9.19 2.53
CA SER A 244 3.37 9.64 3.72
C SER A 244 3.87 11.01 4.15
N ASP A 245 3.00 12.01 4.08
CA ASP A 245 3.31 13.37 4.56
C ASP A 245 3.57 13.38 6.07
N LYS A 246 2.87 12.53 6.84
CA LYS A 246 3.07 12.40 8.30
C LYS A 246 4.45 11.88 8.66
N LEU A 247 4.99 10.94 7.87
CA LEU A 247 6.30 10.34 8.10
C LEU A 247 7.41 10.96 7.24
N ASN A 248 7.07 11.85 6.32
CA ASN A 248 7.97 12.54 5.39
C ASN A 248 8.88 11.58 4.60
N LYS A 249 8.37 10.39 4.25
CA LYS A 249 9.08 9.38 3.47
C LYS A 249 8.11 8.52 2.68
N LYS A 250 8.63 7.79 1.69
CA LYS A 250 7.92 6.67 1.09
C LYS A 250 7.81 5.56 2.13
N ILE A 251 6.61 5.01 2.32
CA ILE A 251 6.34 3.92 3.25
C ILE A 251 5.53 2.83 2.59
N THR A 252 5.63 1.61 3.11
CA THR A 252 4.75 0.49 2.76
C THR A 252 3.39 0.63 3.44
N LEU A 253 2.39 -0.12 2.99
CA LEU A 253 1.09 -0.18 3.68
C LEU A 253 1.25 -0.78 5.09
N ARG A 254 2.12 -1.78 5.28
CA ARG A 254 2.48 -2.34 6.59
C ARG A 254 3.09 -1.28 7.51
N GLU A 255 4.01 -0.46 7.01
CA GLU A 255 4.58 0.65 7.79
C GLU A 255 3.53 1.69 8.17
N ALA A 256 2.55 1.96 7.29
CA ALA A 256 1.45 2.87 7.57
C ALA A 256 0.54 2.33 8.69
N ILE A 257 0.15 1.06 8.60
CA ILE A 257 -0.66 0.36 9.61
C ILE A 257 0.10 0.32 10.94
N GLU A 258 1.38 -0.03 10.94
CA GLU A 258 2.21 -0.04 12.14
C GLU A 258 2.26 1.33 12.82
N TYR A 259 2.44 2.39 12.01
CA TYR A 259 2.40 3.74 12.53
C TYR A 259 1.06 4.07 13.18
N ASP A 260 -0.06 3.77 12.52
CA ASP A 260 -1.39 4.08 13.06
C ASP A 260 -1.76 3.28 14.31
N VAL A 261 -1.37 2.01 14.38
CA VAL A 261 -1.61 1.12 15.53
C VAL A 261 -0.74 1.53 16.73
N TYR A 262 0.56 1.81 16.51
CA TYR A 262 1.49 1.96 17.63
C TYR A 262 1.89 3.40 17.94
N TYR A 263 2.08 4.25 16.93
CA TYR A 263 2.89 5.47 17.06
C TYR A 263 2.13 6.78 16.78
N ASN A 264 1.03 6.73 16.03
CA ASN A 264 0.27 7.92 15.63
C ASN A 264 -0.38 8.60 16.85
N LYS A 265 0.18 9.72 17.29
CA LYS A 265 -0.31 10.48 18.46
C LYS A 265 -1.63 11.20 18.21
N ASP A 266 -1.99 11.42 16.95
CA ASP A 266 -3.27 12.01 16.57
C ASP A 266 -4.39 10.96 16.58
N ASN A 267 -4.04 9.67 16.55
CA ASN A 267 -4.99 8.58 16.74
C ASN A 267 -5.14 8.31 18.25
N PRO A 268 -6.30 8.57 18.87
CA PRO A 268 -6.50 8.33 20.30
C PRO A 268 -6.47 6.85 20.70
N HIS A 269 -6.58 5.96 19.71
CA HIS A 269 -6.55 4.50 19.87
C HIS A 269 -5.18 3.89 19.51
N SER A 270 -4.16 4.70 19.19
CA SER A 270 -2.80 4.17 19.07
C SER A 270 -2.23 3.81 20.45
N MET A 271 -1.33 2.82 20.49
CA MET A 271 -0.75 2.36 21.76
C MET A 271 0.04 3.46 22.46
N THR A 272 0.69 4.35 21.71
CA THR A 272 1.35 5.55 22.25
C THR A 272 0.35 6.48 22.92
N SER A 273 -0.76 6.83 22.24
CA SER A 273 -1.77 7.74 22.77
C SER A 273 -2.45 7.19 24.04
N ILE A 274 -2.77 5.89 24.04
CA ILE A 274 -3.33 5.22 25.21
C ILE A 274 -2.34 5.25 26.38
N ALA A 275 -1.08 4.88 26.14
CA ALA A 275 -0.05 4.87 27.17
C ALA A 275 0.22 6.27 27.74
N GLU A 276 0.33 7.30 26.89
CA GLU A 276 0.54 8.68 27.30
C GLU A 276 -0.64 9.19 28.16
N ARG A 277 -1.88 8.87 27.78
CA ARG A 277 -3.09 9.18 28.57
C ARG A 277 -3.07 8.52 29.95
N ILE A 278 -2.80 7.22 30.03
CA ILE A 278 -2.69 6.49 31.32
C ILE A 278 -1.64 7.15 32.23
N LYS A 279 -0.51 7.57 31.65
CA LYS A 279 0.58 8.21 32.40
C LYS A 279 0.19 9.60 32.91
N SER A 280 -0.45 10.42 32.07
CA SER A 280 -0.86 11.78 32.44
C SER A 280 -1.96 11.80 33.49
N GLU A 281 -2.89 10.84 33.44
CA GLU A 281 -3.96 10.66 34.42
C GLU A 281 -3.50 10.00 35.73
N GLY A 282 -2.23 9.57 35.79
CA GLY A 282 -1.66 8.92 36.97
C GLY A 282 -2.17 7.50 37.22
N GLY A 283 -2.61 6.81 36.17
CA GLY A 283 -3.16 5.45 36.22
C GLY A 283 -2.16 4.35 36.57
N SER A 284 -2.65 3.11 36.59
CA SER A 284 -1.81 1.93 36.84
C SER A 284 -0.78 1.77 35.72
N GLY A 285 0.51 1.78 36.07
CA GLY A 285 1.60 1.72 35.10
C GLY A 285 2.14 3.07 34.65
N LYS A 286 1.77 4.20 35.29
CA LYS A 286 2.29 5.53 34.94
C LYS A 286 3.82 5.66 34.91
N ASN A 287 4.52 4.79 35.63
CA ASN A 287 5.99 4.75 35.70
C ASN A 287 6.61 3.81 34.64
N GLY A 288 5.81 3.13 33.83
CA GLY A 288 6.27 2.25 32.77
C GLY A 288 6.86 3.02 31.59
N ASN A 289 7.77 2.36 30.88
CA ASN A 289 8.36 2.83 29.65
C ASN A 289 7.48 2.42 28.45
N THR A 290 7.01 3.43 27.70
CA THR A 290 6.10 3.23 26.56
C THR A 290 6.75 2.40 25.45
N ASP A 291 8.03 2.63 25.15
CA ASP A 291 8.73 1.93 24.07
C ASP A 291 8.90 0.43 24.37
N ASN A 292 9.15 0.07 25.63
CA ASN A 292 9.20 -1.32 26.05
C ASN A 292 7.84 -2.00 25.89
N VAL A 293 6.75 -1.32 26.22
CA VAL A 293 5.38 -1.83 26.06
C VAL A 293 5.03 -2.02 24.59
N ILE A 294 5.32 -1.04 23.74
CA ILE A 294 5.09 -1.15 22.28
C ILE A 294 5.88 -2.33 21.71
N ARG A 295 7.16 -2.47 22.08
CA ARG A 295 7.99 -3.59 21.62
C ARG A 295 7.40 -4.94 22.04
N ALA A 296 6.91 -5.06 23.27
CA ALA A 296 6.26 -6.27 23.76
C ALA A 296 4.96 -6.59 23.00
N LEU A 297 4.12 -5.58 22.72
CA LEU A 297 2.91 -5.74 21.93
C LEU A 297 3.22 -6.19 20.50
N LYS A 298 4.21 -5.58 19.84
CA LYS A 298 4.66 -5.99 18.49
C LYS A 298 5.16 -7.43 18.46
N ASN A 299 5.80 -7.88 19.55
CA ASN A 299 6.30 -9.25 19.68
C ASN A 299 5.21 -10.25 20.09
N GLY A 300 3.99 -9.80 20.37
CA GLY A 300 2.92 -10.65 20.89
C GLY A 300 3.23 -11.32 22.22
N SER A 301 4.06 -10.69 23.07
CA SER A 301 4.40 -11.24 24.38
C SER A 301 4.88 -10.16 25.37
N PRO A 302 4.37 -10.16 26.63
CA PRO A 302 4.88 -9.31 27.70
C PRO A 302 6.16 -9.86 28.38
N ASP A 303 6.76 -10.94 27.86
CA ASP A 303 7.92 -11.55 28.49
C ASP A 303 9.13 -10.62 28.51
N GLY A 304 9.91 -10.68 29.61
CA GLY A 304 11.04 -9.78 29.83
C GLY A 304 10.67 -8.35 30.28
N LEU A 305 9.39 -7.97 30.30
CA LEU A 305 8.98 -6.67 30.84
C LEU A 305 9.21 -6.58 32.35
N SER A 306 9.72 -5.41 32.77
CA SER A 306 9.83 -5.04 34.19
C SER A 306 8.45 -4.98 34.86
N LYS A 307 8.41 -4.94 36.20
CA LYS A 307 7.15 -4.85 36.94
C LYS A 307 6.33 -3.60 36.56
N GLU A 308 6.99 -2.47 36.36
CA GLU A 308 6.30 -1.23 36.00
C GLU A 308 5.86 -1.21 34.53
N ASP A 309 6.68 -1.72 33.61
CA ASP A 309 6.31 -1.85 32.20
C ASP A 309 5.14 -2.83 32.02
N ARG A 310 5.11 -3.93 32.78
CA ARG A 310 4.02 -4.91 32.75
C ARG A 310 2.69 -4.33 33.25
N LYS A 311 2.73 -3.42 34.22
CA LYS A 311 1.52 -2.68 34.64
C LYS A 311 1.01 -1.79 33.52
N LEU A 312 1.89 -1.06 32.84
CA LEU A 312 1.51 -0.20 31.72
C LEU A 312 0.98 -1.04 30.55
N TYR A 313 1.64 -2.14 30.22
CA TYR A 313 1.20 -3.11 29.21
C TYR A 313 -0.24 -3.57 29.45
N ASN A 314 -0.52 -4.06 30.66
CA ASN A 314 -1.87 -4.52 31.02
C ASN A 314 -2.89 -3.38 31.00
N ALA A 315 -2.49 -2.17 31.44
CA ALA A 315 -3.38 -1.02 31.43
C ALA A 315 -3.73 -0.58 30.00
N VAL A 316 -2.76 -0.57 29.08
CA VAL A 316 -2.95 -0.29 27.66
C VAL A 316 -3.90 -1.31 27.03
N LYS A 317 -3.66 -2.61 27.25
CA LYS A 317 -4.55 -3.68 26.75
C LYS A 317 -5.98 -3.54 27.28
N ASN A 318 -6.13 -3.26 28.58
CA ASN A 318 -7.45 -3.09 29.19
C ASN A 318 -8.19 -1.88 28.64
N ASP A 319 -7.50 -0.75 28.42
CA ASP A 319 -8.10 0.44 27.83
C ASP A 319 -8.49 0.21 26.37
N PHE A 320 -7.63 -0.46 25.58
CA PHE A 320 -7.97 -0.90 24.23
C PHE A 320 -9.24 -1.77 24.22
N ASN A 321 -9.27 -2.84 25.01
CA ASN A 321 -10.43 -3.76 25.08
C ASN A 321 -11.72 -3.07 25.56
N LYS A 322 -11.62 -2.03 26.38
CA LYS A 322 -12.77 -1.24 26.80
C LYS A 322 -13.36 -0.42 25.65
N ASN A 323 -12.51 0.07 24.76
CA ASN A 323 -12.89 0.94 23.63
C ASN A 323 -13.11 0.17 22.31
N VAL A 324 -12.76 -1.11 22.27
CA VAL A 324 -13.00 -2.04 21.17
C VAL A 324 -13.84 -3.19 21.70
N PRO A 325 -15.18 -3.03 21.74
CA PRO A 325 -16.10 -4.06 22.22
C PRO A 325 -16.02 -5.35 21.39
N ASN A 326 -16.37 -6.46 22.02
CA ASN A 326 -16.52 -7.76 21.36
C ASN A 326 -17.82 -7.79 20.53
N THR A 327 -17.81 -7.12 19.39
CA THR A 327 -18.93 -7.09 18.43
C THR A 327 -18.42 -7.07 17.00
N GLU A 328 -19.27 -7.50 16.06
CA GLU A 328 -19.01 -7.50 14.62
C GLU A 328 -18.58 -6.12 14.08
N ALA A 329 -19.11 -5.04 14.67
CA ALA A 329 -18.77 -3.67 14.32
C ALA A 329 -17.28 -3.33 14.47
N TYR A 330 -16.53 -4.12 15.25
CA TYR A 330 -15.11 -3.93 15.52
C TYR A 330 -14.22 -5.05 14.98
N GLU A 331 -14.77 -5.97 14.18
CA GLU A 331 -13.99 -7.07 13.57
C GLU A 331 -12.73 -6.56 12.86
N ALA A 332 -12.88 -5.64 11.89
CA ALA A 332 -11.75 -5.15 11.11
C ALA A 332 -10.69 -4.48 12.01
N VAL A 333 -11.11 -3.81 13.09
CA VAL A 333 -10.20 -3.26 14.09
C VAL A 333 -9.47 -4.39 14.82
N SER A 334 -10.22 -5.42 15.23
CA SER A 334 -9.70 -6.61 15.90
C SER A 334 -8.69 -7.37 15.05
N ASP A 335 -8.92 -7.49 13.75
CA ASP A 335 -8.02 -8.17 12.82
C ASP A 335 -6.74 -7.38 12.57
N VAL A 336 -6.85 -6.07 12.32
CA VAL A 336 -5.67 -5.21 12.12
C VAL A 336 -4.82 -5.14 13.38
N TYR A 337 -5.43 -4.87 14.54
CA TYR A 337 -4.69 -4.75 15.80
C TYR A 337 -4.22 -6.12 16.30
N GLY A 338 -5.02 -7.17 16.12
CA GLY A 338 -4.70 -8.55 16.45
C GLY A 338 -3.52 -9.05 15.64
N GLY A 339 -3.58 -8.95 14.31
CA GLY A 339 -2.48 -9.34 13.42
C GLY A 339 -1.18 -8.61 13.71
N MET A 340 -1.24 -7.28 13.91
CA MET A 340 -0.04 -6.48 14.22
C MET A 340 0.60 -6.82 15.57
N SER A 341 -0.19 -7.31 16.53
CA SER A 341 0.23 -7.52 17.92
C SER A 341 0.38 -8.99 18.32
N GLY A 342 0.41 -9.92 17.37
CA GLY A 342 0.45 -11.35 17.68
C GLY A 342 -0.75 -11.80 18.55
N ASN A 343 -1.90 -11.18 18.30
CA ASN A 343 -3.17 -11.34 18.99
C ASN A 343 -3.26 -10.79 20.43
N GLU A 344 -2.32 -9.93 20.84
CA GLU A 344 -2.37 -9.31 22.17
C GLU A 344 -3.42 -8.19 22.28
N LEU A 345 -3.77 -7.55 21.17
CA LEU A 345 -4.77 -6.48 21.06
C LEU A 345 -6.02 -6.99 20.33
N ARG A 346 -6.68 -8.00 20.92
CA ARG A 346 -7.94 -8.56 20.44
C ARG A 346 -8.96 -8.66 21.56
N ASN A 347 -10.23 -8.33 21.26
CA ASN A 347 -11.34 -8.49 22.19
C ASN A 347 -12.49 -9.31 21.59
N GLY A 348 -12.29 -10.63 21.52
CA GLY A 348 -13.32 -11.59 21.11
C GLY A 348 -13.45 -11.73 19.60
N TYR A 349 -14.37 -10.98 18.97
CA TYR A 349 -14.71 -11.08 17.55
C TYR A 349 -13.51 -10.73 16.66
N GLY A 350 -13.21 -11.57 15.66
CA GLY A 350 -12.00 -11.54 14.84
C GLY A 350 -11.18 -12.83 14.96
N HIS A 351 -10.00 -12.88 14.32
CA HIS A 351 -9.24 -14.11 14.18
C HIS A 351 -8.43 -14.53 15.42
N ASP A 352 -8.36 -15.84 15.71
CA ASP A 352 -7.58 -16.39 16.82
C ASP A 352 -6.07 -16.36 16.56
N LYS A 353 -5.26 -16.58 17.61
CA LYS A 353 -3.80 -16.59 17.47
C LYS A 353 -3.31 -17.61 16.44
N ASP A 354 -4.01 -18.74 16.37
CA ASP A 354 -3.65 -19.83 15.47
C ASP A 354 -3.90 -19.46 14.00
N TYR A 355 -4.87 -18.58 13.72
CA TYR A 355 -5.10 -18.05 12.37
C TYR A 355 -3.84 -17.40 11.84
N TRP A 356 -3.22 -16.49 12.60
CA TRP A 356 -2.01 -15.77 12.19
C TRP A 356 -0.76 -16.66 12.07
N ASN A 357 -0.82 -17.93 12.51
CA ASN A 357 0.32 -18.85 12.47
C ASN A 357 0.07 -20.09 11.60
N ASP A 358 -1.15 -20.26 11.05
CA ASP A 358 -1.50 -21.40 10.21
C ASP A 358 -1.15 -21.11 8.75
N PRO A 359 -0.16 -21.78 8.14
CA PRO A 359 0.26 -21.53 6.75
C PRO A 359 -0.84 -21.78 5.69
N ASN A 360 -2.01 -22.28 6.09
CA ASN A 360 -3.18 -22.45 5.22
C ASN A 360 -4.27 -21.39 5.46
N SER A 361 -4.03 -20.42 6.34
CA SER A 361 -4.89 -19.27 6.55
C SER A 361 -4.41 -18.08 5.72
N ALA A 362 -5.33 -17.17 5.38
CA ALA A 362 -4.99 -15.92 4.71
C ALA A 362 -4.19 -14.95 5.60
N GLY A 363 -4.16 -15.16 6.92
CA GLY A 363 -3.45 -14.30 7.87
C GLY A 363 -2.03 -14.75 8.23
N SER A 364 -1.53 -15.84 7.66
CA SER A 364 -0.21 -16.39 8.04
C SER A 364 1.00 -15.74 7.36
N GLU A 365 0.76 -14.69 6.57
CA GLU A 365 1.78 -13.93 5.83
C GLU A 365 2.48 -12.84 6.67
#